data_AF-A0A813EA01-F1
#
_entry.id   AF-A0A813EA01-F1
#
_cell.length_a   1.000
_cell.length_b   1.000
_cell.length_c   1.000
_cell.angle_alpha   90.00
_cell.angle_beta   90.00
_cell.angle_gamma   90.00
#
_symmetry.space_group_name_H-M   'P 1'
#
loop_
_entity.id
_entity.type
_entity.pdbx_description
1 polymer ?
#
loop_
_entity_poly.entity_id
_entity_poly.type
_entity_poly.pdbx_seq_one_letter_code
_entity_poly.pdbx_strand_id
1 'polypeptide(L)'
;AVPVLPLLVARACEQLQDKDELDKTGWSQFFLYQTLYCVDVEKPACEEAVKRAMPMWVQEWLHHRWLDNIVLQAQPQGADQMQRDVDLSLKRTNTQALLNCSCGRDWDEQHCWFAGFMLEPQVAIECDSMLPLGPGRPRPSGWIALKTRILQKIGLQVVTLHHSFWNHLSEDQKDEQIIRIRADVGYKHSKELEKRQKKIRQEPYTYKGIETKRKDWTPQAAPPSDEQAFA
;
A
#
# COMPACT_ATOMS: atom_id res chain seq x y z
N ALA A 1 28.41 -8.09 16.82
CA ALA A 1 27.98 -9.02 15.76
C ALA A 1 27.98 -8.27 14.43
N VAL A 2 28.47 -8.88 13.35
CA VAL A 2 28.38 -8.26 12.02
C VAL A 2 26.90 -8.14 11.64
N PRO A 3 26.39 -6.96 11.27
CA PRO A 3 25.00 -6.80 10.86
C PRO A 3 24.73 -7.66 9.63
N VAL A 4 23.66 -8.47 9.67
CA VAL A 4 23.30 -9.42 8.60
C VAL A 4 22.69 -8.70 7.39
N LEU A 5 22.03 -7.56 7.61
CA LEU A 5 21.29 -6.84 6.56
C LEU A 5 22.17 -6.40 5.37
N PRO A 6 23.35 -5.77 5.54
CA PRO A 6 24.25 -5.48 4.42
C PRO A 6 24.59 -6.69 3.56
N LEU A 7 24.81 -7.86 4.18
CA LEU A 7 25.11 -9.09 3.45
C LEU A 7 23.91 -9.55 2.61
N LEU A 8 22.70 -9.50 3.16
CA LEU A 8 21.48 -9.85 2.43
C LEU A 8 21.24 -8.92 1.25
N VAL A 9 21.48 -7.61 1.42
CA VAL A 9 21.36 -6.63 0.32
C VAL A 9 22.38 -6.91 -0.77
N ALA A 10 23.65 -7.13 -0.42
CA ALA A 10 24.68 -7.46 -1.40
C ALA A 10 24.32 -8.71 -2.21
N ARG A 11 23.80 -9.76 -1.55
CA ARG A 11 23.36 -10.99 -2.22
C ARG A 11 22.12 -10.77 -3.10
N ALA A 12 21.17 -9.95 -2.67
CA ALA A 12 20.00 -9.62 -3.48
C ALA A 12 20.37 -8.85 -4.76
N CYS A 13 21.45 -8.07 -4.72
CA CYS A 13 21.95 -7.32 -5.87
C CYS A 13 22.92 -8.11 -6.76
N GLU A 14 23.47 -9.23 -6.30
CA GLU A 14 24.52 -10.00 -7.01
C GLU A 14 24.06 -10.51 -8.39
N GLN A 15 22.78 -10.81 -8.53
CA GLN A 15 22.19 -11.31 -9.78
C GLN A 15 21.73 -10.19 -10.73
N LEU A 16 21.72 -8.93 -10.29
CA LEU A 16 21.29 -7.80 -11.12
C LEU A 16 22.46 -7.36 -12.00
N GLN A 17 22.40 -7.65 -13.31
CA GLN A 17 23.45 -7.27 -14.25
C GLN A 17 23.17 -5.93 -14.94
N ASP A 18 21.89 -5.63 -15.19
CA ASP A 18 21.47 -4.41 -15.88
C ASP A 18 20.09 -3.88 -15.45
N LYS A 19 19.72 -2.73 -16.03
CA LYS A 19 18.47 -2.02 -15.75
C LYS A 19 17.25 -2.73 -16.32
N ASP A 20 17.38 -3.44 -17.45
CA ASP A 20 16.27 -4.13 -18.10
C ASP A 20 15.86 -5.37 -17.31
N GLU A 21 16.82 -6.07 -16.69
CA GLU A 21 16.56 -7.14 -15.72
C GLU A 21 15.86 -6.61 -14.47
N LEU A 22 16.37 -5.50 -13.91
CA LEU A 22 15.77 -4.88 -12.73
C LEU A 22 14.32 -4.47 -13.01
N ASP A 23 14.04 -3.84 -14.16
CA ASP A 23 12.70 -3.40 -14.57
C ASP A 23 11.68 -4.55 -14.68
N LYS A 24 12.14 -5.77 -14.96
CA LYS A 24 11.29 -6.98 -15.00
C LYS A 24 10.98 -7.55 -13.60
N THR A 25 11.64 -7.05 -12.55
CA THR A 25 11.55 -7.59 -11.18
C THR A 25 10.89 -6.62 -10.21
N GLY A 26 9.59 -6.36 -10.38
CA GLY A 26 8.85 -5.40 -9.53
C GLY A 26 8.97 -5.67 -8.02
N TRP A 27 8.99 -6.94 -7.58
CA TRP A 27 9.18 -7.32 -6.17
C TRP A 27 10.58 -6.96 -5.64
N SER A 28 11.63 -7.21 -6.42
CA SER A 28 13.00 -6.86 -6.05
C SER A 28 13.15 -5.35 -5.96
N GLN A 29 12.65 -4.62 -6.97
CA GLN A 29 12.65 -3.16 -6.95
C GLN A 29 11.94 -2.60 -5.72
N PHE A 30 10.75 -3.13 -5.40
CA PHE A 30 9.98 -2.73 -4.22
C PHE A 30 10.78 -2.91 -2.94
N PHE A 31 11.30 -4.11 -2.67
CA PHE A 31 11.99 -4.38 -1.42
C PHE A 31 13.36 -3.71 -1.31
N LEU A 32 14.10 -3.56 -2.42
CA LEU A 32 15.37 -2.84 -2.42
C LEU A 32 15.13 -1.35 -2.13
N TYR A 33 14.14 -0.73 -2.77
CA TYR A 33 13.77 0.65 -2.49
C TYR A 33 13.31 0.81 -1.03
N GLN A 34 12.39 -0.03 -0.57
CA GLN A 34 11.86 0.06 0.79
C GLN A 34 12.97 -0.15 1.81
N THR A 35 13.95 -1.02 1.52
CA THR A 35 15.13 -1.18 2.36
C THR A 35 15.90 0.13 2.44
N LEU A 36 16.32 0.73 1.31
CA LEU A 36 17.03 2.02 1.29
C LEU A 36 16.30 3.13 2.05
N TYR A 37 14.99 3.23 1.85
CA TYR A 37 14.15 4.20 2.54
C TYR A 37 14.12 3.95 4.05
N CYS A 38 13.93 2.69 4.47
CA CYS A 38 13.91 2.34 5.89
C CYS A 38 15.25 2.63 6.57
N VAL A 39 16.39 2.33 5.95
CA VAL A 39 17.69 2.66 6.55
C VAL A 39 17.88 4.17 6.67
N ASP A 40 17.37 4.95 5.72
CA ASP A 40 17.47 6.42 5.74
C ASP A 40 16.59 7.07 6.82
N VAL A 41 15.38 6.55 7.03
CA VAL A 41 14.46 7.01 8.09
C VAL A 41 14.88 6.48 9.46
N GLU A 42 15.21 5.19 9.56
CA GLU A 42 15.53 4.57 10.84
C GLU A 42 16.94 4.89 11.34
N LYS A 43 17.88 5.17 10.43
CA LYS A 43 19.31 5.44 10.71
C LYS A 43 19.97 4.41 11.64
N PRO A 44 19.90 3.11 11.32
CA PRO A 44 20.55 2.10 12.15
C PRO A 44 22.08 2.23 12.06
N ALA A 45 22.81 1.69 13.04
CA ALA A 45 24.27 1.75 13.07
C ALA A 45 24.97 1.18 11.81
N CYS A 46 24.28 0.36 11.02
CA CYS A 46 24.79 -0.23 9.77
C CYS A 46 24.30 0.48 8.50
N GLU A 47 23.68 1.66 8.59
CA GLU A 47 23.12 2.42 7.46
C GLU A 47 24.10 2.53 6.29
N GLU A 48 25.31 3.03 6.55
CA GLU A 48 26.34 3.22 5.52
C GLU A 48 26.75 1.89 4.86
N ALA A 49 26.84 0.81 5.64
CA ALA A 49 27.17 -0.51 5.12
C ALA A 49 26.06 -1.07 4.23
N VAL A 50 24.78 -0.83 4.59
CA VAL A 50 23.63 -1.22 3.76
C VAL A 50 23.62 -0.42 2.46
N LYS A 51 23.78 0.91 2.52
CA LYS A 51 23.82 1.77 1.33
C LYS A 51 24.99 1.38 0.41
N ARG A 52 26.16 1.05 0.96
CA ARG A 52 27.32 0.56 0.16
C ARG A 52 27.12 -0.83 -0.44
N ALA A 53 26.33 -1.69 0.19
CA ALA A 53 26.05 -3.04 -0.31
C ALA A 53 25.19 -3.02 -1.59
N MET A 54 24.46 -1.94 -1.84
CA MET A 54 23.67 -1.77 -3.05
C MET A 54 24.48 -0.99 -4.11
N PRO A 55 24.65 -1.52 -5.34
CA PRO A 55 25.36 -0.79 -6.39
C PRO A 55 24.73 0.58 -6.66
N MET A 56 25.56 1.62 -6.86
CA MET A 56 25.07 3.00 -7.06
C MET A 56 24.08 3.11 -8.23
N TRP A 57 24.34 2.41 -9.33
CA TRP A 57 23.44 2.41 -10.48
C TRP A 57 22.04 1.87 -10.14
N VAL A 58 21.93 0.91 -9.20
CA VAL A 58 20.64 0.40 -8.71
C VAL A 58 19.94 1.46 -7.87
N GLN A 59 20.67 2.11 -6.95
CA GLN A 59 20.11 3.16 -6.09
C GLN A 59 19.54 4.32 -6.92
N GLU A 60 20.31 4.80 -7.89
CA GLU A 60 19.90 5.87 -8.82
C GLU A 60 18.69 5.43 -9.65
N TRP A 61 18.71 4.22 -10.18
CA TRP A 61 17.60 3.71 -10.99
C TRP A 61 16.30 3.61 -10.20
N LEU A 62 16.36 3.04 -8.99
CA LEU A 62 15.20 2.93 -8.09
C LEU A 62 14.67 4.32 -7.69
N HIS A 63 15.55 5.29 -7.45
CA HIS A 63 15.15 6.67 -7.13
C HIS A 63 14.39 7.34 -8.29
N HIS A 64 14.76 7.06 -9.55
CA HIS A 64 14.11 7.67 -10.71
C HIS A 64 12.81 6.97 -11.17
N ARG A 65 12.59 5.70 -10.82
CA ARG A 65 11.55 4.85 -11.45
C ARG A 65 10.43 4.39 -10.52
N TRP A 66 10.44 4.77 -9.24
CA TRP A 66 9.57 4.14 -8.25
C TRP A 66 8.06 4.39 -8.43
N LEU A 67 7.64 5.49 -9.10
CA LEU A 67 6.23 5.78 -9.41
C LEU A 67 5.70 5.00 -10.61
N ASP A 68 6.55 4.68 -11.58
CA ASP A 68 6.10 4.25 -12.91
C ASP A 68 5.65 2.78 -12.95
N ASN A 69 6.21 1.91 -12.09
CA ASN A 69 5.94 0.46 -12.17
C ASN A 69 5.81 -0.25 -10.81
N ILE A 70 6.52 0.22 -9.77
CA ILE A 70 6.62 -0.53 -8.51
C ILE A 70 5.33 -0.40 -7.68
N VAL A 71 4.81 0.82 -7.52
CA VAL A 71 3.70 1.10 -6.59
C VAL A 71 2.33 0.77 -7.18
N LEU A 72 2.13 0.99 -8.49
CA LEU A 72 0.83 0.74 -9.15
C LEU A 72 0.46 -0.75 -9.20
N GLN A 73 1.44 -1.66 -9.21
CA GLN A 73 1.21 -3.11 -9.26
C GLN A 73 1.33 -3.80 -7.89
N ALA A 74 2.02 -3.20 -6.91
CA ALA A 74 2.29 -3.85 -5.63
C ALA A 74 1.14 -3.78 -4.60
N GLN A 75 0.12 -2.94 -4.83
CA GLN A 75 -1.04 -2.87 -3.94
C GLN A 75 -2.36 -3.11 -4.68
N PRO A 76 -3.06 -4.23 -4.40
CA PRO A 76 -4.43 -4.41 -4.85
C PRO A 76 -5.33 -3.42 -4.07
N GLN A 77 -5.61 -2.28 -4.69
CA GLN A 77 -6.43 -1.21 -4.12
C GLN A 77 -7.84 -1.71 -3.83
N GLY A 78 -8.31 -1.54 -2.58
CA GLY A 78 -9.70 -1.86 -2.20
C GLY A 78 -10.08 -3.33 -2.40
N ALA A 79 -9.12 -4.25 -2.50
CA ALA A 79 -9.39 -5.69 -2.59
C ALA A 79 -9.67 -6.33 -1.23
N ASP A 80 -9.24 -5.69 -0.15
CA ASP A 80 -9.40 -6.19 1.21
C ASP A 80 -10.79 -5.85 1.78
N GLN A 81 -11.50 -6.88 2.22
CA GLN A 81 -12.87 -6.75 2.73
C GLN A 81 -12.91 -5.98 4.06
N MET A 82 -11.87 -6.10 4.89
CA MET A 82 -11.79 -5.36 6.16
C MET A 82 -11.62 -3.86 5.89
N GLN A 83 -10.75 -3.47 4.97
CA GLN A 83 -10.58 -2.06 4.58
C GLN A 83 -11.91 -1.44 4.12
N ARG A 84 -12.71 -2.15 3.32
CA ARG A 84 -14.05 -1.69 2.88
C ARG A 84 -15.01 -1.48 4.05
N ASP A 85 -15.00 -2.38 5.01
CA ASP A 85 -15.89 -2.33 6.17
C ASP A 85 -15.50 -1.19 7.15
N VAL A 86 -14.20 -0.93 7.29
CA VAL A 86 -13.68 0.24 8.00
C VAL A 86 -14.09 1.53 7.29
N ASP A 87 -13.97 1.60 5.96
CA ASP A 87 -14.42 2.76 5.15
C ASP A 87 -15.92 3.05 5.34
N LEU A 88 -16.76 2.02 5.41
CA LEU A 88 -18.19 2.18 5.70
C LEU A 88 -18.42 2.77 7.11
N SER A 89 -17.69 2.28 8.11
CA SER A 89 -17.81 2.76 9.49
C SER A 89 -17.33 4.21 9.65
N LEU A 90 -16.25 4.58 8.95
CA LEU A 90 -15.78 5.96 8.85
C LEU A 90 -16.85 6.87 8.24
N LYS A 91 -17.53 6.42 7.17
CA LYS A 91 -18.62 7.17 6.53
C LYS A 91 -19.84 7.32 7.44
N ARG A 92 -20.31 6.26 8.10
CA ARG A 92 -21.47 6.30 9.01
C ARG A 92 -21.26 7.26 10.17
N THR A 93 -20.03 7.30 10.70
CA THR A 93 -19.65 8.20 11.80
C THR A 93 -19.28 9.62 11.36
N ASN A 94 -19.44 9.95 10.07
CA ASN A 94 -19.04 11.21 9.45
C ASN A 94 -17.57 11.58 9.73
N THR A 95 -16.70 10.57 9.71
CA THR A 95 -15.26 10.70 9.92
C THR A 95 -14.58 10.90 8.57
N GLN A 96 -13.94 12.05 8.39
CA GLN A 96 -13.18 12.32 7.18
C GLN A 96 -11.88 11.52 7.20
N ALA A 97 -11.74 10.64 6.22
CA ALA A 97 -10.54 9.89 5.97
C ALA A 97 -10.18 9.95 4.49
N LEU A 98 -8.89 10.00 4.20
CA LEU A 98 -8.36 9.82 2.85
C LEU A 98 -7.81 8.40 2.73
N LEU A 99 -8.35 7.63 1.80
CA LEU A 99 -7.96 6.23 1.57
C LEU A 99 -6.61 6.17 0.84
N ASN A 100 -5.73 5.26 1.28
CA ASN A 100 -4.45 4.99 0.61
C ASN A 100 -3.63 6.25 0.30
N CYS A 101 -3.54 7.17 1.27
CA CYS A 101 -2.68 8.33 1.14
C CYS A 101 -1.22 7.93 1.30
N SER A 102 -0.39 8.42 0.38
CA SER A 102 1.05 8.34 0.54
C SER A 102 1.51 9.24 1.71
N CYS A 103 2.55 8.81 2.40
CA CYS A 103 3.12 9.46 3.57
C CYS A 103 4.64 9.38 3.49
N GLY A 104 5.30 10.47 3.82
CA GLY A 104 6.74 10.53 3.97
C GLY A 104 7.14 11.85 4.64
N ARG A 105 8.44 12.15 4.65
CA ARG A 105 8.97 13.39 5.23
C ARG A 105 8.60 14.58 4.34
N ASP A 106 8.55 15.78 4.91
CA ASP A 106 8.16 17.00 4.17
C ASP A 106 9.00 17.31 2.93
N TRP A 107 10.25 16.84 2.90
CA TRP A 107 11.19 17.00 1.79
C TRP A 107 11.34 15.73 0.95
N ASP A 108 10.65 14.64 1.30
CA ASP A 108 10.52 13.50 0.40
C ASP A 108 9.56 13.95 -0.70
N GLU A 109 10.06 14.28 -1.88
CA GLU A 109 9.23 14.66 -3.04
C GLU A 109 8.25 13.54 -3.46
N GLN A 110 8.46 12.34 -2.91
CA GLN A 110 8.15 11.07 -3.50
C GLN A 110 7.99 10.02 -2.37
N HIS A 111 6.74 9.73 -1.97
CA HIS A 111 6.39 8.93 -0.78
C HIS A 111 6.00 7.48 -1.11
N CYS A 112 6.71 6.49 -0.56
CA CYS A 112 6.46 5.06 -0.81
C CYS A 112 5.67 4.32 0.28
N TRP A 113 5.33 5.01 1.37
CA TRP A 113 4.52 4.44 2.42
C TRP A 113 3.10 4.93 2.27
N PHE A 114 2.15 4.00 2.22
CA PHE A 114 0.75 4.33 2.10
C PHE A 114 0.05 3.96 3.40
N ALA A 115 -0.60 4.93 4.01
CA ALA A 115 -1.51 4.67 5.11
C ALA A 115 -2.79 4.02 4.56
N GLY A 116 -3.34 3.02 5.26
CA GLY A 116 -4.67 2.49 4.93
C GLY A 116 -5.72 3.60 4.85
N PHE A 117 -5.78 4.44 5.89
CA PHE A 117 -6.54 5.69 5.90
C PHE A 117 -5.75 6.80 6.58
N MET A 118 -5.87 8.04 6.08
CA MET A 118 -5.34 9.23 6.71
C MET A 118 -6.45 10.09 7.30
N LEU A 119 -6.32 10.44 8.58
CA LEU A 119 -7.22 11.33 9.30
C LEU A 119 -6.43 12.55 9.80
N GLU A 120 -7.14 13.66 9.97
CA GLU A 120 -6.56 14.89 10.52
C GLU A 120 -6.67 14.95 12.05
N PRO A 121 -5.64 15.43 12.79
CA PRO A 121 -4.31 15.79 12.30
C PRO A 121 -3.33 14.60 12.34
N GLN A 122 -2.75 14.23 11.19
CA GLN A 122 -1.64 13.27 11.06
C GLN A 122 -1.86 11.90 11.72
N VAL A 123 -3.02 11.28 11.48
CA VAL A 123 -3.35 9.94 11.99
C VAL A 123 -3.45 8.96 10.84
N ALA A 124 -2.65 7.90 10.87
CA ALA A 124 -2.76 6.76 9.96
C ALA A 124 -3.55 5.63 10.61
N ILE A 125 -4.59 5.12 9.95
CA ILE A 125 -5.27 3.88 10.31
C ILE A 125 -4.81 2.77 9.36
N GLU A 126 -4.27 1.69 9.91
CA GLU A 126 -3.89 0.47 9.20
C GLU A 126 -4.89 -0.65 9.48
N CYS A 127 -5.24 -1.43 8.46
CA CYS A 127 -6.07 -2.62 8.59
C CYS A 127 -5.19 -3.87 8.55
N ASP A 128 -5.20 -4.66 9.62
CA ASP A 128 -4.47 -5.91 9.73
C ASP A 128 -5.37 -7.11 9.49
N SER A 129 -5.36 -7.61 8.26
CA SER A 129 -6.12 -8.80 7.84
C SER A 129 -5.43 -10.13 8.17
N MET A 130 -4.31 -10.13 8.89
CA MET A 130 -3.60 -11.36 9.25
C MET A 130 -4.40 -12.24 10.22
N LEU A 131 -4.23 -13.56 10.08
CA LEU A 131 -4.78 -14.51 11.03
C LEU A 131 -4.12 -14.35 12.42
N PRO A 132 -4.92 -14.36 13.51
CA PRO A 132 -4.39 -14.24 14.86
C PRO A 132 -3.56 -15.47 15.27
N LEU A 133 -2.67 -15.31 16.25
CA LEU A 133 -1.91 -16.44 16.83
C LEU A 133 -2.79 -17.38 17.68
N GLY A 134 -3.97 -16.92 18.09
CA GLY A 134 -4.95 -17.63 18.88
C GLY A 134 -6.13 -16.72 19.24
N PRO A 135 -7.14 -17.21 19.96
CA PRO A 135 -8.29 -16.40 20.36
C PRO A 135 -7.86 -15.12 21.09
N GLY A 136 -8.27 -13.96 20.56
CA GLY A 136 -7.94 -12.64 21.12
C GLY A 136 -6.46 -12.24 21.08
N ARG A 137 -5.63 -12.95 20.32
CA ARG A 137 -4.19 -12.67 20.19
C ARG A 137 -3.87 -12.22 18.77
N PRO A 138 -3.98 -10.91 18.47
CA PRO A 138 -3.64 -10.40 17.14
C PRO A 138 -2.17 -10.67 16.83
N ARG A 139 -1.88 -10.86 15.54
CA ARG A 139 -0.51 -11.01 15.05
C ARG A 139 -0.24 -9.91 14.03
N PRO A 140 0.29 -8.74 14.43
CA PRO A 140 0.67 -7.74 13.45
C PRO A 140 1.67 -8.35 12.47
N SER A 141 1.40 -8.22 11.17
CA SER A 141 2.38 -8.61 10.16
C SER A 141 3.68 -7.84 10.38
N GLY A 142 4.82 -8.45 10.03
CA GLY A 142 6.11 -7.73 10.06
C GLY A 142 6.07 -6.46 9.21
N TRP A 143 5.24 -6.46 8.16
CA TRP A 143 4.99 -5.30 7.30
C TRP A 143 4.26 -4.16 8.03
N ILE A 144 3.17 -4.45 8.75
CA ILE A 144 2.45 -3.45 9.56
C ILE A 144 3.33 -2.94 10.70
N ALA A 145 4.11 -3.82 11.33
CA ALA A 145 5.05 -3.41 12.36
C ALA A 145 6.13 -2.45 11.81
N LEU A 146 6.65 -2.73 10.61
CA LEU A 146 7.58 -1.84 9.90
C LEU A 146 6.92 -0.51 9.56
N LYS A 147 5.76 -0.53 8.88
CA LYS A 147 4.97 0.66 8.56
C LYS A 147 4.74 1.52 9.79
N THR A 148 4.30 0.93 10.89
CA THR A 148 4.02 1.63 12.15
C THR A 148 5.24 2.41 12.63
N ARG A 149 6.42 1.78 12.67
CA ARG A 149 7.66 2.47 13.09
C ARG A 149 8.04 3.61 12.15
N ILE A 150 7.95 3.39 10.84
CA ILE A 150 8.29 4.40 9.84
C ILE A 150 7.33 5.60 9.94
N LEU A 151 6.02 5.34 9.93
CA LEU A 151 4.99 6.37 10.03
C LEU A 151 5.10 7.17 11.34
N GLN A 152 5.39 6.51 12.46
CA GLN A 152 5.64 7.20 13.73
C GLN A 152 6.91 8.07 13.69
N LYS A 153 7.98 7.61 13.04
CA LYS A 153 9.22 8.40 12.86
C LYS A 153 9.03 9.65 12.00
N ILE A 154 8.08 9.62 11.06
CA ILE A 154 7.72 10.80 10.25
C ILE A 154 6.63 11.67 10.89
N GLY A 155 6.22 11.36 12.13
CA GLY A 155 5.35 12.22 12.94
C GLY A 155 3.88 11.80 13.01
N LEU A 156 3.48 10.68 12.40
CA LEU A 156 2.09 10.24 12.43
C LEU A 156 1.77 9.42 13.68
N GLN A 157 0.55 9.60 14.20
CA GLN A 157 -0.06 8.61 15.09
C GLN A 157 -0.57 7.44 14.24
N VAL A 158 -0.33 6.20 14.69
CA VAL A 158 -0.73 5.01 13.94
C VAL A 158 -1.70 4.19 14.78
N VAL A 159 -2.88 3.92 14.22
CA VAL A 159 -3.90 3.04 14.80
C VAL A 159 -4.00 1.80 13.94
N THR A 160 -3.79 0.63 14.52
CA THR A 160 -3.96 -0.65 13.82
C THR A 160 -5.26 -1.30 14.23
N LEU A 161 -6.15 -1.53 13.26
CA LEU A 161 -7.35 -2.32 13.45
C LEU A 161 -7.04 -3.75 13.05
N HIS A 162 -7.25 -4.69 13.97
CA HIS A 162 -7.01 -6.11 13.69
C HIS A 162 -8.31 -6.83 13.31
N HIS A 163 -8.27 -7.57 12.21
CA HIS A 163 -9.40 -8.35 11.70
C HIS A 163 -9.98 -9.29 12.76
N SER A 164 -9.11 -9.91 13.57
CA SER A 164 -9.51 -10.81 14.65
C SER A 164 -10.43 -10.18 15.71
N PHE A 165 -10.42 -8.86 15.87
CA PHE A 165 -11.37 -8.15 16.73
C PHE A 165 -12.49 -7.52 15.90
N TRP A 166 -12.12 -6.85 14.81
CA TRP A 166 -13.04 -6.07 13.98
C TRP A 166 -14.23 -6.87 13.47
N ASN A 167 -14.00 -8.10 13.01
CA ASN A 167 -15.07 -8.94 12.46
C ASN A 167 -16.08 -9.46 13.49
N HIS A 168 -15.74 -9.41 14.78
CA HIS A 168 -16.65 -9.86 15.85
C HIS A 168 -17.56 -8.74 16.36
N LEU A 169 -17.39 -7.51 15.86
CA LEU A 169 -18.18 -6.36 16.25
C LEU A 169 -19.43 -6.24 15.38
N SER A 170 -20.56 -5.86 15.99
CA SER A 170 -21.72 -5.36 15.26
C SER A 170 -21.42 -4.02 14.59
N GLU A 171 -22.29 -3.56 13.68
CA GLU A 171 -22.12 -2.26 13.03
C GLU A 171 -22.07 -1.12 14.06
N ASP A 172 -22.98 -1.10 15.04
CA ASP A 172 -23.00 -0.11 16.11
C ASP A 172 -21.71 -0.11 16.93
N GLN A 173 -21.16 -1.29 17.21
CA GLN A 173 -19.90 -1.43 17.96
C GLN A 173 -18.71 -0.92 17.15
N LYS A 174 -18.68 -1.16 15.83
CA LYS A 174 -17.64 -0.62 14.93
C LYS A 174 -17.69 0.90 14.89
N ASP A 175 -18.88 1.47 14.77
CA ASP A 175 -19.09 2.92 14.78
C ASP A 175 -18.66 3.52 16.12
N GLU A 176 -18.97 2.87 17.24
CA GLU A 176 -18.49 3.26 18.55
C GLU A 176 -16.95 3.22 18.65
N GLN A 177 -16.29 2.19 18.10
CA GLN A 177 -14.83 2.13 18.08
C GLN A 177 -14.22 3.30 17.30
N ILE A 178 -14.79 3.66 16.14
CA ILE A 178 -14.31 4.81 15.36
C ILE A 178 -14.47 6.12 16.16
N ILE A 179 -15.58 6.29 16.88
CA ILE A 179 -15.80 7.48 17.72
C ILE A 179 -14.79 7.54 18.87
N ARG A 180 -14.49 6.40 19.51
CA ARG A 180 -13.46 6.31 20.57
C ARG A 180 -12.08 6.64 20.02
N ILE A 181 -11.70 6.03 18.90
CA ILE A 181 -10.43 6.31 18.22
C ILE A 181 -10.30 7.80 17.93
N ARG A 182 -11.34 8.45 17.40
CA ARG A 182 -11.34 9.90 17.15
C ARG A 182 -11.06 10.71 18.40
N ALA A 183 -11.66 10.35 19.52
CA ALA A 183 -11.43 11.03 20.79
C ALA A 183 -9.98 10.86 21.24
N ASP A 184 -9.47 9.62 21.18
CA ASP A 184 -8.11 9.27 21.64
C ASP A 184 -7.01 9.93 20.80
N VAL A 185 -7.18 9.94 19.47
CA VAL A 185 -6.20 10.53 18.54
C VAL A 185 -6.36 12.04 18.35
N GLY A 186 -7.34 12.65 19.01
CA GLY A 186 -7.61 14.09 18.90
C GLY A 186 -8.05 14.53 17.50
N TYR A 187 -8.90 13.72 16.84
CA TYR A 187 -9.39 13.95 15.49
C TYR A 187 -10.00 15.35 15.31
N LYS A 188 -9.66 16.00 14.20
CA LYS A 188 -10.20 17.31 13.80
C LYS A 188 -10.84 17.23 12.43
N HIS A 189 -12.13 17.52 12.39
CA HIS A 189 -12.85 17.63 11.12
C HIS A 189 -12.35 18.83 10.31
N SER A 190 -11.82 18.56 9.11
CA SER A 190 -11.27 19.60 8.23
C SER A 190 -12.36 20.11 7.28
N LYS A 191 -12.73 21.38 7.46
CA LYS A 191 -13.64 22.09 6.54
C LYS A 191 -13.07 22.18 5.13
N GLU A 192 -11.74 22.18 5.00
CA GLU A 192 -11.08 22.22 3.70
C GLU A 192 -11.15 20.86 3.00
N LEU A 193 -10.83 19.76 3.70
CA LEU A 193 -10.98 18.42 3.14
C LEU A 193 -12.43 18.14 2.76
N GLU A 194 -13.41 18.62 3.55
CA GLU A 194 -14.83 18.51 3.19
C GLU A 194 -15.14 19.18 1.85
N LYS A 195 -14.63 20.40 1.64
CA LYS A 195 -14.79 21.14 0.38
C LYS A 195 -14.08 20.43 -0.77
N ARG A 196 -12.89 19.88 -0.54
CA ARG A 196 -12.13 19.14 -1.56
C ARG A 196 -12.81 17.83 -1.92
N GLN A 197 -13.28 17.04 -0.94
CA GLN A 197 -14.03 15.80 -1.18
C GLN A 197 -15.33 16.04 -1.96
N LYS A 198 -16.05 17.14 -1.69
CA LYS A 198 -17.22 17.53 -2.49
C LYS A 198 -16.88 17.81 -3.96
N LYS A 199 -15.65 18.26 -4.26
CA LYS A 199 -15.15 18.48 -5.62
C LYS A 199 -14.54 17.23 -6.26
N ILE A 200 -13.97 16.32 -5.45
CA ILE A 200 -13.31 15.07 -5.89
C ILE A 200 -14.32 13.94 -6.12
N ARG A 201 -15.58 14.07 -5.67
CA ARG A 201 -16.70 13.28 -6.18
C ARG A 201 -16.83 13.55 -7.69
N GLN A 202 -15.97 12.92 -8.47
CA GLN A 202 -16.31 12.46 -9.80
C GLN A 202 -17.64 11.76 -9.62
N GLU A 203 -18.65 12.21 -10.37
CA GLU A 203 -19.86 11.43 -10.51
C GLU A 203 -19.41 9.99 -10.77
N PRO A 204 -19.98 8.98 -10.06
CA PRO A 204 -19.66 7.59 -10.37
C PRO A 204 -19.76 7.48 -11.89
N TYR A 205 -18.68 7.02 -12.55
CA TYR A 205 -18.66 6.90 -14.00
C TYR A 205 -19.87 6.05 -14.39
N THR A 206 -20.98 6.71 -14.70
CA THR A 206 -22.17 6.04 -15.15
C THR A 206 -21.78 5.53 -16.51
N TYR A 207 -21.84 4.21 -16.69
CA TYR A 207 -21.77 3.52 -17.97
C TYR A 207 -22.93 3.93 -18.92
N LYS A 208 -23.39 5.18 -18.89
CA LYS A 208 -24.32 5.75 -19.86
C LYS A 208 -23.51 6.16 -21.09
N GLY A 209 -23.21 5.19 -21.93
CA GLY A 209 -22.50 5.45 -23.19
C GLY A 209 -22.06 4.23 -23.98
N ILE A 210 -22.10 3.01 -23.42
CA ILE A 210 -21.79 1.77 -24.15
C ILE A 210 -23.06 0.93 -24.29
N GLU A 211 -24.14 1.55 -24.76
CA GLU A 211 -25.31 0.81 -25.28
C GLU A 211 -25.44 0.90 -26.79
N THR A 212 -24.59 1.66 -27.49
CA THR A 212 -24.68 1.84 -28.96
C THR A 212 -23.53 1.27 -29.78
N LYS A 213 -22.61 0.48 -29.18
CA LYS A 213 -21.65 -0.34 -29.95
C LYS A 213 -21.39 -1.71 -29.32
N ARG A 214 -22.43 -2.52 -29.13
CA ARG A 214 -22.23 -3.97 -29.31
C ARG A 214 -22.00 -4.18 -30.81
N LYS A 215 -20.73 -4.24 -31.23
CA LYS A 215 -20.40 -4.97 -32.44
C LYS A 215 -20.66 -6.43 -32.09
N ASP A 216 -21.66 -7.01 -32.73
CA ASP A 216 -21.91 -8.44 -32.68
C ASP A 216 -20.61 -9.18 -33.02
N TRP A 217 -19.97 -9.72 -32.00
CA TRP A 217 -18.89 -10.66 -32.18
C TRP A 217 -19.52 -11.98 -32.59
N THR A 218 -19.47 -12.28 -33.87
CA THR A 218 -19.70 -13.63 -34.38
C THR A 218 -18.38 -14.40 -34.30
N PRO A 219 -18.32 -15.56 -33.63
CA PRO A 219 -17.14 -16.40 -33.70
C PRO A 219 -16.89 -16.80 -35.15
N GLN A 220 -15.75 -16.41 -35.70
CA GLN A 220 -15.28 -16.98 -36.97
C GLN A 220 -15.00 -18.46 -36.74
N ALA A 221 -15.56 -19.32 -37.61
CA ALA A 221 -15.30 -20.74 -37.61
C ALA A 221 -13.78 -20.98 -37.71
N ALA A 222 -13.28 -21.93 -36.90
CA ALA A 222 -11.88 -22.32 -36.92
C ALA A 222 -11.50 -22.80 -38.35
N PRO A 223 -10.29 -22.46 -38.84
CA PRO A 223 -9.80 -23.04 -40.08
C PRO A 223 -9.65 -24.56 -39.92
N PRO A 224 -9.94 -25.35 -40.97
CA PRO A 224 -9.79 -26.81 -40.93
C PRO A 224 -8.32 -27.18 -40.67
N SER A 225 -8.11 -28.19 -39.83
CA SER A 225 -6.80 -28.75 -39.50
C SER A 225 -6.22 -29.51 -40.70
N ASP A 226 -5.00 -29.16 -41.10
CA ASP A 226 -4.19 -29.87 -42.10
C ASP A 226 -3.66 -31.22 -41.54
N GLU A 227 -4.57 -32.15 -41.25
CA GLU A 227 -4.24 -33.56 -41.07
C GLU A 227 -4.83 -34.37 -42.24
N GLN A 228 -4.27 -34.19 -43.44
CA GLN A 228 -4.42 -35.13 -44.55
C GLN A 228 -3.38 -34.91 -45.66
N ALA A 229 -2.11 -34.77 -45.29
CA ALA A 229 -1.00 -34.69 -46.25
C ALA A 229 0.22 -35.50 -45.81
N PHE A 230 0.02 -36.72 -45.30
CA PHE A 230 1.03 -37.80 -45.33
C PHE A 230 0.31 -39.16 -45.27
N ALA A 231 -0.10 -39.65 -46.44
CA ALA A 231 -0.34 -41.06 -46.75
C ALA A 231 -0.02 -41.27 -48.24
#